data_AF-A0A958QSB1-F1
#
_entry.id   AF-A0A958QSB1-F1
#
_cell.length_a   1.000
_cell.length_b   1.000
_cell.length_c   1.000
_cell.angle_alpha   90.00
_cell.angle_beta   90.00
_cell.angle_gamma   90.00
#
_symmetry.space_group_name_H-M   'P 1'
#
loop_
_entity.id
_entity.type
_entity.pdbx_description
1 polymer ?
#
loop_
_entity_poly.entity_id
_entity_poly.type
_entity_poly.pdbx_seq_one_letter_code
_entity_poly.pdbx_strand_id
1 'polypeptide(L)'
;MSYLFVLHMFVSVYLQVCLGRTVLSLFSRFIPDANENLGFWFAGRYALGGKTDTDRQKPQSRSGVGHPESGNFVDGQYISRPQETSASDLSLVVLFFVGLLTYLSLLTVFLSIGLPWIVGCFLPYVLLLLQKKQSLILKESFPSLSLNFALWFFAHLCIGVTLFQTVSGVETFWRNNYGDLTFHIGMISSFVYGDVFPPEYHLYAGSSLSYPFFINLWSASLWWIAPTWKNLSLLFAFQWVVVWSSIYFLLRGNRFVFIPWALLLGGGAYFFENFGHNSGELIDKGFPWTSFLTTVWVPQRSAMLGIAVSLAAMSLIFVGSHDKPERTMSSRPFDLLGAGLLLGLSPLAHFHICFITGLFLSLVLVLRGAIERDLFRLRYFFLPAL
;
A
#
# COMPACT_ATOMS: atom_id res chain seq x y z
N MET A 1 20.16 21.83 -5.56
CA MET A 1 19.42 20.83 -6.36
C MET A 1 18.94 19.65 -5.51
N SER A 2 19.79 18.96 -4.73
CA SER A 2 19.39 17.76 -3.97
C SER A 2 18.26 17.96 -2.95
N TYR A 3 18.19 19.09 -2.24
CA TYR A 3 17.11 19.33 -1.27
C TYR A 3 15.72 19.48 -1.91
N LEU A 4 15.62 20.16 -3.06
CA LEU A 4 14.36 20.32 -3.78
C LEU A 4 13.86 18.99 -4.33
N PHE A 5 14.77 18.13 -4.80
CA PHE A 5 14.44 16.78 -5.24
C PHE A 5 13.88 15.93 -4.09
N VAL A 6 14.54 15.94 -2.93
CA VAL A 6 14.06 15.22 -1.73
C VAL A 6 12.70 15.76 -1.28
N LEU A 7 12.54 17.08 -1.20
CA LEU A 7 11.27 17.70 -0.85
C LEU A 7 10.16 17.27 -1.81
N HIS A 8 10.44 17.25 -3.13
CA HIS A 8 9.48 16.80 -4.13
C HIS A 8 9.02 15.35 -3.90
N MET A 9 9.93 14.44 -3.53
CA MET A 9 9.58 13.05 -3.23
C MET A 9 8.58 12.94 -2.07
N PHE A 10 8.82 13.65 -0.97
CA PHE A 10 7.91 13.66 0.19
C PHE A 10 6.57 14.36 -0.12
N VAL A 11 6.62 15.50 -0.82
CA VAL A 11 5.41 16.20 -1.25
C VAL A 11 4.58 15.35 -2.20
N SER A 12 5.21 14.56 -3.08
CA SER A 12 4.49 13.64 -3.97
C SER A 12 3.69 12.59 -3.20
N VAL A 13 4.25 12.00 -2.13
CA VAL A 13 3.51 11.04 -1.29
C VAL A 13 2.28 11.70 -0.66
N TYR A 14 2.45 12.93 -0.15
CA TYR A 14 1.36 13.71 0.42
C TYR A 14 0.26 14.00 -0.61
N LEU A 15 0.64 14.47 -1.80
CA LEU A 15 -0.29 14.75 -2.88
C LEU A 15 -1.02 13.50 -3.38
N GLN A 16 -0.37 12.33 -3.35
CA GLN A 16 -1.02 11.05 -3.66
C GLN A 16 -2.10 10.73 -2.62
N VAL A 17 -1.86 10.91 -1.32
CA VAL A 17 -2.91 10.75 -0.31
C VAL A 17 -4.10 11.71 -0.56
N CYS A 18 -3.82 12.97 -0.86
CA CYS A 18 -4.86 13.95 -1.21
C CYS A 18 -5.64 13.55 -2.48
N LEU A 19 -4.95 13.04 -3.50
CA LEU A 19 -5.56 12.55 -4.73
C LEU A 19 -6.47 11.36 -4.46
N GLY A 20 -6.01 10.38 -3.68
CA GLY A 20 -6.84 9.23 -3.30
C GLY A 20 -8.11 9.65 -2.58
N ARG A 21 -7.99 10.62 -1.66
CA ARG A 21 -9.14 11.20 -0.93
C ARG A 21 -10.13 11.87 -1.89
N THR A 22 -9.61 12.59 -2.87
CA THR A 22 -10.39 13.27 -3.90
C THR A 22 -11.18 12.29 -4.75
N VAL A 23 -10.50 11.26 -5.25
CA VAL A 23 -11.09 10.25 -6.14
C VAL A 23 -12.25 9.56 -5.45
N LEU A 24 -12.04 9.04 -4.24
CA LEU A 24 -13.11 8.39 -3.47
C LEU A 24 -14.27 9.36 -3.15
N SER A 25 -13.96 10.62 -2.85
CA SER A 25 -14.97 11.66 -2.63
C SER A 25 -15.75 12.03 -3.90
N LEU A 26 -15.13 12.06 -5.08
CA LEU A 26 -15.83 12.31 -6.33
C LEU A 26 -16.80 11.19 -6.66
N PHE A 27 -16.35 9.94 -6.54
CA PHE A 27 -17.21 8.78 -6.73
C PHE A 27 -18.41 8.76 -5.79
N SER A 28 -18.27 9.32 -4.59
CA SER A 28 -19.38 9.40 -3.65
C SER A 28 -20.57 10.22 -4.13
N ARG A 29 -20.37 11.14 -5.06
CA ARG A 29 -21.45 11.93 -5.64
C ARG A 29 -22.32 11.13 -6.61
N PHE A 30 -21.81 9.99 -7.10
CA PHE A 30 -22.49 9.14 -8.08
C PHE A 30 -23.21 7.94 -7.45
N ILE A 31 -23.10 7.76 -6.13
CA ILE A 31 -23.80 6.71 -5.38
C ILE A 31 -24.94 7.37 -4.59
N PRO A 32 -26.22 7.20 -4.97
CA PRO A 32 -27.35 7.95 -4.40
C PRO A 32 -27.50 7.86 -2.87
N ASP A 33 -27.10 6.73 -2.27
CA ASP A 33 -27.19 6.48 -0.82
C ASP A 33 -25.96 6.97 -0.02
N ALA A 34 -25.03 7.69 -0.65
CA ALA A 34 -23.73 8.01 -0.06
C ALA A 34 -23.65 9.30 0.76
N ASN A 35 -24.56 10.25 0.52
CA ASN A 35 -24.41 11.61 1.07
C ASN A 35 -24.48 11.65 2.61
N GLU A 36 -25.14 10.68 3.25
CA GLU A 36 -25.17 10.58 4.72
C GLU A 36 -23.90 9.98 5.34
N ASN A 37 -23.04 9.31 4.55
CA ASN A 37 -21.91 8.52 5.05
C ASN A 37 -20.51 9.15 4.83
N LEU A 38 -20.39 10.26 4.10
CA LEU A 38 -19.10 10.96 3.94
C LEU A 38 -18.58 11.56 5.26
N GLY A 39 -19.49 12.09 6.10
CA GLY A 39 -19.15 12.51 7.46
C GLY A 39 -18.64 11.34 8.30
N PHE A 40 -19.13 10.13 8.04
CA PHE A 40 -18.75 8.90 8.74
C PHE A 40 -17.37 8.35 8.33
N TRP A 41 -16.87 8.68 7.14
CA TRP A 41 -15.51 8.33 6.70
C TRP A 41 -14.44 9.19 7.39
N PHE A 42 -14.75 10.44 7.77
CA PHE A 42 -13.80 11.37 8.40
C PHE A 42 -14.01 11.63 9.90
N ALA A 43 -15.23 11.43 10.44
CA ALA A 43 -15.53 11.67 11.85
C ALA A 43 -15.95 10.41 12.63
N GLY A 44 -16.50 9.39 11.96
CA GLY A 44 -17.20 8.29 12.64
C GLY A 44 -16.43 6.98 12.79
N ARG A 45 -15.27 6.79 12.14
CA ARG A 45 -14.59 5.49 12.13
C ARG A 45 -13.64 5.24 13.30
N TYR A 46 -13.11 6.29 13.97
CA TYR A 46 -12.02 6.11 14.95
C TYR A 46 -12.19 6.89 16.27
N ALA A 47 -13.31 7.59 16.43
CA ALA A 47 -13.67 8.30 17.67
C ALA A 47 -14.81 7.58 18.40
N LEU A 48 -14.66 6.31 18.75
CA LEU A 48 -15.49 5.65 19.77
C LEU A 48 -14.63 4.75 20.65
N GLY A 49 -13.64 5.36 21.29
CA GLY A 49 -13.23 4.96 22.63
C GLY A 49 -14.12 5.69 23.63
N GLY A 50 -15.07 4.97 24.24
CA GLY A 50 -15.75 5.41 25.46
C GLY A 50 -17.06 6.17 25.26
N LYS A 51 -18.18 5.44 25.31
CA LYS A 51 -19.30 5.67 26.23
C LYS A 51 -20.38 4.62 25.92
N THR A 52 -20.37 3.54 26.69
CA THR A 52 -21.60 2.76 26.86
C THR A 52 -22.51 3.58 27.77
N ASP A 53 -23.63 4.01 27.21
CA ASP A 53 -24.76 4.60 27.92
C ASP A 53 -25.19 3.70 29.08
N THR A 54 -24.85 4.11 30.29
CA THR A 54 -25.63 3.83 31.48
C THR A 54 -26.82 4.78 31.48
N ASP A 55 -27.98 4.34 31.00
CA ASP A 55 -29.26 4.75 31.57
C ASP A 55 -30.41 4.00 30.92
N ARG A 56 -30.88 2.94 31.61
CA ARG A 56 -32.32 2.75 31.89
C ARG A 56 -32.56 1.56 32.81
N GLN A 57 -33.40 1.83 33.81
CA GLN A 57 -34.15 0.92 34.70
C GLN A 57 -33.52 0.55 36.06
N LYS A 58 -33.77 1.42 37.04
CA LYS A 58 -34.33 1.01 38.35
C LYS A 58 -35.87 0.99 38.24
N PRO A 59 -36.65 0.39 39.17
CA PRO A 59 -36.28 -0.22 40.45
C PRO A 59 -36.93 -1.61 40.71
N GLN A 60 -36.40 -2.38 41.68
CA GLN A 60 -37.17 -2.75 42.89
C GLN A 60 -36.34 -3.58 43.89
N SER A 61 -36.70 -3.34 45.15
CA SER A 61 -36.22 -3.85 46.44
C SER A 61 -36.04 -5.37 46.57
N ARG A 62 -35.01 -5.78 47.33
CA ARG A 62 -35.19 -6.64 48.50
C ARG A 62 -33.96 -6.63 49.43
N SER A 63 -34.28 -6.64 50.71
CA SER A 63 -33.47 -6.66 51.93
C SER A 63 -32.82 -8.01 52.23
N GLY A 64 -31.68 -8.01 52.94
CA GLY A 64 -31.15 -9.17 53.67
C GLY A 64 -29.60 -9.24 53.67
N VAL A 65 -28.91 -8.62 54.64
CA VAL A 65 -28.16 -9.26 55.75
C VAL A 65 -26.96 -10.14 55.34
N GLY A 66 -25.75 -9.80 55.83
CA GLY A 66 -24.72 -10.81 56.16
C GLY A 66 -23.25 -10.50 55.83
N HIS A 67 -22.53 -10.00 56.85
CA HIS A 67 -21.09 -10.12 57.17
C HIS A 67 -19.95 -9.49 56.33
N PRO A 68 -18.87 -9.00 57.00
CA PRO A 68 -17.69 -8.41 56.37
C PRO A 68 -16.47 -9.33 56.44
N GLU A 69 -15.79 -9.61 55.32
CA GLU A 69 -14.41 -10.14 55.35
C GLU A 69 -13.57 -9.64 54.17
N SER A 70 -12.47 -8.97 54.56
CA SER A 70 -11.11 -9.03 54.01
C SER A 70 -10.87 -9.17 52.50
N GLY A 71 -10.07 -8.24 51.97
CA GLY A 71 -9.23 -8.52 50.81
C GLY A 71 -8.95 -7.29 49.95
N ASN A 72 -8.06 -6.41 50.39
CA ASN A 72 -7.40 -5.46 49.49
C ASN A 72 -6.48 -6.25 48.54
N PHE A 73 -7.05 -6.76 47.44
CA PHE A 73 -6.29 -7.17 46.28
C PHE A 73 -6.07 -5.94 45.41
N VAL A 74 -4.86 -5.37 45.52
CA VAL A 74 -4.33 -4.40 44.57
C VAL A 74 -4.02 -5.19 43.30
N ASP A 75 -5.02 -5.30 42.43
CA ASP A 75 -4.91 -6.04 41.19
C ASP A 75 -4.48 -5.11 40.05
N GLY A 76 -3.52 -5.61 39.28
CA GLY A 76 -3.35 -5.26 37.88
C GLY A 76 -2.48 -4.05 37.60
N GLN A 77 -1.17 -4.29 37.53
CA GLN A 77 -0.29 -3.55 36.65
C GLN A 77 -0.99 -3.26 35.32
N TYR A 78 -1.08 -1.99 34.96
CA TYR A 78 -1.38 -1.55 33.60
C TYR A 78 -0.29 -2.10 32.67
N ILE A 79 -0.44 -3.35 32.23
CA ILE A 79 0.20 -3.81 31.00
C ILE A 79 -0.43 -2.96 29.92
N SER A 80 0.27 -1.90 29.54
CA SER A 80 -0.08 -1.07 28.41
C SER A 80 -0.32 -2.00 27.22
N ARG A 81 -1.58 -2.06 26.76
CA ARG A 81 -1.92 -2.81 25.55
C ARG A 81 -0.94 -2.38 24.46
N PRO A 82 -0.36 -3.31 23.68
CA PRO A 82 0.47 -2.94 22.55
C PRO A 82 -0.30 -1.91 21.71
N GLN A 83 0.33 -0.77 21.42
CA GLN A 83 -0.28 0.31 20.64
C GLN A 83 -0.80 -0.28 19.32
N GLU A 84 -2.10 -0.48 19.23
CA GLU A 84 -2.72 -1.02 18.03
C GLU A 84 -2.50 -0.03 16.89
N THR A 85 -2.14 -0.54 15.70
CA THR A 85 -2.18 0.26 14.48
C THR A 85 -3.54 0.93 14.42
N SER A 86 -3.55 2.26 14.45
CA SER A 86 -4.80 3.00 14.47
C SER A 86 -5.45 2.79 13.11
N ALA A 87 -6.77 2.70 13.05
CA ALA A 87 -7.38 2.47 11.75
C ALA A 87 -7.40 3.77 10.89
N SER A 88 -7.04 4.93 11.45
CA SER A 88 -6.55 6.08 10.67
C SER A 88 -5.27 5.78 9.89
N ASP A 89 -4.32 5.02 10.45
CA ASP A 89 -3.06 4.65 9.78
C ASP A 89 -3.33 3.81 8.53
N LEU A 90 -4.26 2.86 8.65
CA LEU A 90 -4.67 2.00 7.54
C LEU A 90 -5.38 2.82 6.44
N SER A 91 -6.21 3.78 6.84
CA SER A 91 -6.94 4.63 5.90
C SER A 91 -5.97 5.49 5.08
N LEU A 92 -4.92 6.04 5.71
CA LEU A 92 -3.90 6.82 5.03
C LEU A 92 -3.15 6.00 3.98
N VAL A 93 -2.75 4.76 4.31
CA VAL A 93 -2.03 3.89 3.37
C VAL A 93 -2.89 3.48 2.18
N VAL A 94 -4.17 3.19 2.40
CA VAL A 94 -5.10 2.91 1.30
C VAL A 94 -5.28 4.13 0.41
N LEU A 95 -5.47 5.31 0.99
CA LEU A 95 -5.57 6.57 0.24
C LEU A 95 -4.32 6.84 -0.58
N PHE A 96 -3.14 6.57 -0.03
CA PHE A 96 -1.88 6.66 -0.75
C PHE A 96 -1.89 5.80 -2.03
N PHE A 97 -2.25 4.52 -1.94
CA PHE A 97 -2.27 3.65 -3.14
C PHE A 97 -3.36 4.00 -4.14
N VAL A 98 -4.58 4.34 -3.69
CA VAL A 98 -5.64 4.82 -4.58
C VAL A 98 -5.16 6.04 -5.35
N GLY A 99 -4.55 6.99 -4.65
CA GLY A 99 -4.00 8.20 -5.26
C GLY A 99 -2.81 7.94 -6.16
N LEU A 100 -1.87 7.08 -5.77
CA LEU A 100 -0.71 6.72 -6.59
C LEU A 100 -1.14 6.08 -7.90
N LEU A 101 -2.04 5.08 -7.87
CA LEU A 101 -2.50 4.42 -9.10
C LEU A 101 -3.32 5.37 -9.97
N THR A 102 -4.14 6.24 -9.36
CA THR A 102 -4.86 7.29 -10.11
C THR A 102 -3.87 8.25 -10.78
N TYR A 103 -2.86 8.72 -10.04
CA TYR A 103 -1.83 9.63 -10.55
C TYR A 103 -1.13 9.03 -11.78
N LEU A 104 -0.67 7.78 -11.68
CA LEU A 104 0.03 7.09 -12.76
C LEU A 104 -0.89 6.82 -13.97
N SER A 105 -2.17 6.53 -13.72
CA SER A 105 -3.16 6.36 -14.79
C SER A 105 -3.41 7.68 -15.52
N LEU A 106 -3.62 8.78 -14.79
CA LEU A 106 -3.78 10.11 -15.38
C LEU A 106 -2.53 10.55 -16.14
N LEU A 107 -1.35 10.32 -15.56
CA LEU A 107 -0.07 10.59 -16.23
C LEU A 107 0.02 9.82 -17.55
N THR A 108 -0.33 8.53 -17.54
CA THR A 108 -0.35 7.70 -18.75
C THR A 108 -1.29 8.30 -19.81
N VAL A 109 -2.52 8.64 -19.44
CA VAL A 109 -3.50 9.27 -20.35
C VAL A 109 -2.97 10.59 -20.91
N PHE A 110 -2.43 11.45 -20.06
CA PHE A 110 -1.92 12.77 -20.45
C PHE A 110 -0.76 12.68 -21.42
N LEU A 111 0.17 11.75 -21.19
CA LEU A 111 1.29 11.53 -22.11
C LEU A 111 0.81 10.89 -23.42
N SER A 112 -0.16 9.97 -23.37
CA SER A 112 -0.75 9.35 -24.58
C SER A 112 -1.47 10.34 -25.49
N ILE A 113 -2.02 11.44 -24.95
CA ILE A 113 -2.62 12.52 -25.76
C ILE A 113 -1.60 13.60 -26.18
N GLY A 114 -0.30 13.37 -25.93
CA GLY A 114 0.78 14.26 -26.37
C GLY A 114 1.04 15.46 -25.47
N LEU A 115 0.55 15.47 -24.22
CA LEU A 115 0.92 16.55 -23.29
C LEU A 115 2.42 16.48 -22.96
N PRO A 116 3.10 17.63 -22.86
CA PRO A 116 4.50 17.67 -22.42
C PRO A 116 4.66 17.02 -21.05
N TRP A 117 5.79 16.34 -20.82
CA TRP A 117 6.07 15.59 -19.60
C TRP A 117 5.80 16.38 -18.32
N ILE A 118 6.28 17.63 -18.26
CA ILE A 118 6.05 18.54 -17.13
C ILE A 118 4.55 18.78 -16.88
N VAL A 119 3.77 18.98 -17.95
CA VAL A 119 2.31 19.20 -17.83
C VAL A 119 1.65 17.92 -17.35
N GLY A 120 1.98 16.77 -17.92
CA GLY A 120 1.46 15.47 -17.48
C GLY A 120 1.74 15.19 -16.01
N CYS A 121 2.95 15.49 -15.52
CA CYS A 121 3.33 15.25 -14.13
C CYS A 121 2.63 16.18 -13.12
N PHE A 122 2.36 17.44 -13.48
CA PHE A 122 1.79 18.42 -12.54
C PHE A 122 0.27 18.61 -12.67
N LEU A 123 -0.33 18.31 -13.82
CA LEU A 123 -1.75 18.51 -14.07
C LEU A 123 -2.67 17.77 -13.08
N PRO A 124 -2.43 16.49 -12.71
CA PRO A 124 -3.25 15.82 -11.69
C PRO A 124 -3.31 16.60 -10.38
N TYR A 125 -2.21 17.26 -9.99
CA TYR A 125 -2.12 18.03 -8.75
C TYR A 125 -2.77 19.41 -8.87
N VAL A 126 -2.69 20.05 -10.04
CA VAL A 126 -3.41 21.31 -10.30
C VAL A 126 -4.93 21.08 -10.16
N LEU A 127 -5.44 19.96 -10.68
CA LEU A 127 -6.86 19.60 -10.54
C LEU A 127 -7.28 19.42 -9.07
N LEU A 128 -6.38 18.99 -8.18
CA LEU A 128 -6.64 18.94 -6.74
C LEU A 128 -6.81 20.34 -6.14
N LEU A 129 -5.91 21.26 -6.50
CA LEU A 129 -5.93 22.63 -5.99
C LEU A 129 -7.20 23.39 -6.40
N LEU A 130 -7.78 23.05 -7.55
CA LEU A 130 -9.05 23.63 -8.02
C LEU A 130 -10.25 23.18 -7.18
N GLN A 131 -10.14 22.11 -6.39
CA GLN A 131 -11.22 21.66 -5.52
C GLN A 131 -11.26 22.47 -4.21
N LYS A 132 -11.98 23.60 -4.24
CA LYS A 132 -12.21 24.55 -3.11
C LYS A 132 -12.62 23.94 -1.75
N LYS A 133 -13.08 22.69 -1.71
CA LYS A 133 -13.61 22.03 -0.51
C LYS A 133 -12.62 21.14 0.24
N GLN A 134 -11.40 20.97 -0.26
CA GLN A 134 -10.43 20.09 0.39
C GLN A 134 -9.51 20.90 1.27
N SER A 135 -9.62 20.71 2.59
CA SER A 135 -8.52 21.07 3.47
C SER A 135 -7.32 20.23 3.05
N LEU A 136 -6.34 20.85 2.37
CA LEU A 136 -4.99 20.32 2.14
C LEU A 136 -4.20 20.19 3.44
N ILE A 137 -4.89 19.92 4.55
CA ILE A 137 -4.33 19.68 5.87
C ILE A 137 -4.88 18.31 6.25
N LEU A 138 -4.05 17.28 6.12
CA LEU A 138 -4.26 16.05 6.86
C LEU A 138 -4.14 16.40 8.34
N LYS A 139 -5.27 16.56 9.05
CA LYS A 139 -5.33 16.37 10.51
C LYS A 139 -5.24 14.87 10.83
N GLU A 140 -4.43 14.13 10.08
CA GLU A 140 -4.25 12.72 10.33
C GLU A 140 -3.17 12.57 11.39
N SER A 141 -3.42 11.67 12.33
CA SER A 141 -2.42 11.29 13.32
C SER A 141 -1.34 10.51 12.59
N PHE A 142 -0.07 10.83 12.84
CA PHE A 142 1.00 9.96 12.36
C PHE A 142 0.84 8.57 13.00
N PRO A 143 1.15 7.49 12.27
CA PRO A 143 1.05 6.16 12.80
C PRO A 143 1.86 6.00 14.08
N SER A 144 1.30 5.25 15.04
CA SER A 144 1.98 5.00 16.32
C SER A 144 3.27 4.23 16.08
N LEU A 145 4.41 4.84 16.40
CA LEU A 145 5.73 4.25 16.22
C LEU A 145 5.98 3.21 17.32
N SER A 146 5.86 1.93 16.98
CA SER A 146 6.24 0.83 17.86
C SER A 146 7.73 0.49 17.72
N LEU A 147 8.31 -0.19 18.72
CA LEU A 147 9.66 -0.75 18.61
C LEU A 147 9.77 -1.69 17.39
N ASN A 148 8.72 -2.49 17.11
CA ASN A 148 8.70 -3.37 15.95
C ASN A 148 8.77 -2.57 14.63
N PHE A 149 8.03 -1.46 14.54
CA PHE A 149 8.11 -0.58 13.38
C PHE A 149 9.49 0.06 13.23
N ALA A 150 10.12 0.48 14.34
CA ALA A 150 11.46 1.05 14.30
C ALA A 150 12.51 0.04 13.77
N LEU A 151 12.45 -1.21 14.26
CA LEU A 151 13.30 -2.30 13.76
C LEU A 151 13.03 -2.62 12.29
N TRP A 152 11.75 -2.69 11.91
CA TRP A 152 11.31 -2.90 10.54
C TRP A 152 11.84 -1.79 9.61
N PHE A 153 11.66 -0.54 9.98
CA PHE A 153 12.10 0.62 9.22
C PHE A 153 13.62 0.60 9.05
N PHE A 154 14.37 0.35 10.13
CA PHE A 154 15.83 0.27 10.07
C PHE A 154 16.31 -0.85 9.15
N ALA A 155 15.72 -2.05 9.24
CA ALA A 155 16.06 -3.16 8.36
C ALA A 155 15.84 -2.81 6.87
N HIS A 156 14.72 -2.15 6.55
CA HIS A 156 14.44 -1.73 5.17
C HIS A 156 15.31 -0.58 4.70
N LEU A 157 15.77 0.29 5.59
CA LEU A 157 16.76 1.31 5.26
C LEU A 157 18.08 0.66 4.84
N CYS A 158 18.51 -0.41 5.51
CA CYS A 158 19.70 -1.16 5.13
C CYS A 158 19.51 -1.96 3.82
N ILE A 159 18.38 -2.66 3.67
CA ILE A 159 18.13 -3.52 2.49
C ILE A 159 17.86 -2.69 1.22
N GLY A 160 17.15 -1.58 1.35
CA GLY A 160 16.67 -0.76 0.23
C GLY A 160 17.76 -0.02 -0.53
N VAL A 161 19.00 0.01 -0.02
CA VAL A 161 20.14 0.56 -0.76
C VAL A 161 20.64 -0.50 -1.74
N THR A 162 20.09 -0.48 -2.94
CA THR A 162 20.37 -1.50 -3.97
C THR A 162 21.23 -0.99 -5.13
N LEU A 163 21.33 0.33 -5.29
CA LEU A 163 22.04 0.98 -6.41
C LEU A 163 23.16 1.87 -5.88
N PHE A 164 24.38 1.66 -6.32
CA PHE A 164 25.55 2.44 -5.90
C PHE A 164 26.24 3.02 -7.11
N GLN A 165 26.63 4.29 -7.01
CA GLN A 165 27.51 4.90 -8.01
C GLN A 165 28.96 4.74 -7.54
N THR A 166 29.77 4.08 -8.35
CA THR A 166 31.21 3.93 -8.14
C THR A 166 31.97 4.70 -9.23
N VAL A 167 33.31 4.75 -9.12
CA VAL A 167 34.16 5.32 -10.18
C VAL A 167 34.06 4.52 -11.50
N SER A 168 33.72 3.23 -11.39
CA SER A 168 33.66 2.28 -12.52
C SER A 168 32.26 2.21 -13.16
N GLY A 169 31.26 2.86 -12.57
CA GLY A 169 29.88 2.86 -13.07
C GLY A 169 28.85 2.71 -11.96
N VAL A 170 27.86 1.86 -12.20
CA VAL A 170 26.74 1.61 -11.28
C VAL A 170 26.77 0.15 -10.85
N GLU A 171 26.72 -0.08 -9.54
CA GLU A 171 26.89 -1.40 -8.92
C GLU A 171 25.71 -1.73 -8.00
N THR A 172 25.53 -3.02 -7.71
CA THR A 172 24.53 -3.55 -6.77
C THR A 172 25.16 -4.69 -5.96
N PHE A 173 24.90 -4.73 -4.65
CA PHE A 173 25.29 -5.88 -3.81
C PHE A 173 24.49 -7.13 -4.12
N TRP A 174 23.31 -6.96 -4.71
CA TRP A 174 22.38 -8.04 -4.98
C TRP A 174 22.65 -8.64 -6.35
N ARG A 175 23.36 -9.79 -6.38
CA ARG A 175 23.69 -10.49 -7.63
C ARG A 175 22.46 -10.84 -8.47
N ASN A 176 21.39 -11.32 -7.84
CA ASN A 176 20.13 -11.64 -8.53
C ASN A 176 19.45 -10.41 -9.17
N ASN A 177 19.90 -9.20 -8.82
CA ASN A 177 19.34 -7.96 -9.33
C ASN A 177 20.05 -7.49 -10.62
N TYR A 178 21.13 -8.13 -11.09
CA TYR A 178 21.87 -7.63 -12.27
C TYR A 178 21.00 -7.50 -13.53
N GLY A 179 20.18 -8.50 -13.84
CA GLY A 179 19.28 -8.46 -15.00
C GLY A 179 18.06 -7.57 -14.76
N ASP A 180 17.42 -7.71 -13.61
CA ASP A 180 16.16 -7.02 -13.33
C ASP A 180 16.36 -5.50 -13.11
N LEU A 181 17.44 -5.12 -12.42
CA LEU A 181 17.80 -3.72 -12.19
C LEU A 181 18.08 -2.99 -13.50
N THR A 182 18.86 -3.59 -14.40
CA THR A 182 19.18 -3.00 -15.70
C THR A 182 17.93 -2.88 -16.57
N PHE A 183 17.05 -3.88 -16.53
CA PHE A 183 15.74 -3.84 -17.18
C PHE A 183 14.86 -2.67 -16.67
N HIS A 184 14.78 -2.49 -15.35
CA HIS A 184 14.02 -1.39 -14.75
C HIS A 184 14.64 -0.01 -15.05
N ILE A 185 15.96 0.13 -14.96
CA ILE A 185 16.67 1.37 -15.31
C ILE A 185 16.47 1.72 -16.79
N GLY A 186 16.50 0.72 -17.68
CA GLY A 186 16.24 0.90 -19.11
C GLY A 186 14.85 1.48 -19.38
N MET A 187 13.81 0.94 -18.75
CA MET A 187 12.44 1.49 -18.84
C MET A 187 12.35 2.91 -18.27
N ILE A 188 12.89 3.16 -17.08
CA ILE A 188 12.87 4.48 -16.45
C ILE A 188 13.56 5.52 -17.34
N SER A 189 14.72 5.17 -17.90
CA SER A 189 15.47 6.03 -18.81
C SER A 189 14.70 6.28 -20.10
N SER A 190 14.00 5.27 -20.63
CA SER A 190 13.16 5.42 -21.82
C SER A 190 11.97 6.37 -21.59
N PHE A 191 11.40 6.40 -20.38
CA PHE A 191 10.39 7.38 -20.02
C PHE A 191 10.95 8.80 -19.88
N VAL A 192 12.13 8.96 -19.29
CA VAL A 192 12.69 10.29 -18.97
C VAL A 192 13.36 10.95 -20.18
N TYR A 193 14.04 10.16 -21.01
CA TYR A 193 14.85 10.66 -22.13
C TYR A 193 14.27 10.30 -23.51
N GLY A 194 13.21 9.49 -23.56
CA GLY A 194 12.55 9.13 -24.80
C GLY A 194 11.53 10.19 -25.23
N ASP A 195 11.32 10.28 -26.54
CA ASP A 195 10.40 11.25 -27.15
C ASP A 195 9.01 10.65 -27.46
N VAL A 196 8.80 9.37 -27.15
CA VAL A 196 7.59 8.61 -27.51
C VAL A 196 6.96 7.99 -26.27
N PHE A 197 5.62 8.06 -26.17
CA PHE A 197 4.84 7.44 -25.11
C PHE A 197 3.66 6.61 -25.65
N PRO A 198 3.42 5.39 -25.16
CA PRO A 198 4.27 4.63 -24.23
C PRO A 198 5.65 4.36 -24.85
N PRO A 199 6.70 4.22 -24.03
CA PRO A 199 8.05 4.02 -24.55
C PRO A 199 8.13 2.70 -25.31
N GLU A 200 9.03 2.66 -26.29
CA GLU A 200 9.40 1.41 -26.92
C GLU A 200 10.04 0.45 -25.90
N TYR A 201 9.92 -0.83 -26.18
CA TYR A 201 10.54 -1.86 -25.37
C TYR A 201 12.06 -1.76 -25.53
N HIS A 202 12.73 -1.29 -24.47
CA HIS A 202 14.18 -1.01 -24.50
C HIS A 202 15.09 -2.22 -24.82
N LEU A 203 14.59 -3.46 -24.72
CA LEU A 203 15.32 -4.66 -25.14
C LEU A 203 15.08 -5.05 -26.61
N TYR A 204 13.98 -4.60 -27.22
CA TYR A 204 13.62 -4.94 -28.59
C TYR A 204 12.99 -3.73 -29.29
N ALA A 205 13.84 -3.01 -30.03
CA ALA A 205 13.47 -1.80 -30.76
C ALA A 205 12.28 -2.05 -31.71
N GLY A 206 11.40 -1.06 -31.85
CA GLY A 206 10.21 -1.13 -32.69
C GLY A 206 9.06 -1.96 -32.11
N SER A 207 9.20 -2.54 -30.92
CA SER A 207 8.07 -3.14 -30.19
C SER A 207 7.58 -2.26 -29.05
N SER A 208 6.27 -2.26 -28.84
CA SER A 208 5.65 -1.55 -27.73
C SER A 208 5.96 -2.23 -26.39
N LEU A 209 6.09 -1.43 -25.32
CA LEU A 209 6.24 -1.94 -23.96
C LEU A 209 4.98 -2.69 -23.51
N SER A 210 5.12 -3.98 -23.22
CA SER A 210 4.04 -4.87 -22.72
C SER A 210 4.19 -5.28 -21.25
N TYR A 211 5.26 -4.81 -20.58
CA TYR A 211 5.55 -5.13 -19.18
C TYR A 211 4.81 -4.17 -18.20
N PRO A 212 4.35 -4.63 -17.02
CA PRO A 212 3.78 -3.76 -15.98
C PRO A 212 4.71 -2.61 -15.58
N PHE A 213 4.39 -1.39 -16.00
CA PHE A 213 5.33 -0.28 -15.97
C PHE A 213 5.08 0.75 -14.87
N PHE A 214 4.04 0.62 -14.04
CA PHE A 214 3.67 1.67 -13.08
C PHE A 214 4.77 2.00 -12.06
N ILE A 215 5.51 1.01 -11.57
CA ILE A 215 6.63 1.27 -10.66
C ILE A 215 7.75 2.08 -11.34
N ASN A 216 7.98 1.83 -12.64
CA ASN A 216 8.98 2.52 -13.45
C ASN A 216 8.52 3.94 -13.82
N LEU A 217 7.24 4.08 -14.19
CA LEU A 217 6.63 5.37 -14.47
C LEU A 217 6.61 6.24 -13.19
N TRP A 218 6.37 5.64 -12.02
CA TRP A 218 6.49 6.34 -10.75
C TRP A 218 7.92 6.82 -10.50
N SER A 219 8.93 5.95 -10.69
CA SER A 219 10.34 6.38 -10.60
C SER A 219 10.66 7.50 -11.62
N ALA A 220 10.24 7.36 -12.88
CA ALA A 220 10.47 8.35 -13.93
C ALA A 220 9.83 9.70 -13.60
N SER A 221 8.58 9.71 -13.11
CA SER A 221 7.82 10.91 -12.75
C SER A 221 8.45 11.75 -11.62
N LEU A 222 9.34 11.14 -10.83
CA LEU A 222 10.10 11.81 -9.78
C LEU A 222 11.52 12.15 -10.24
N TRP A 223 12.18 11.22 -10.93
CA TRP A 223 13.60 11.32 -11.28
C TRP A 223 13.92 12.39 -12.33
N TRP A 224 13.02 12.64 -13.29
CA TRP A 224 13.24 13.57 -14.41
C TRP A 224 13.65 14.99 -14.01
N ILE A 225 13.29 15.44 -12.80
CA ILE A 225 13.64 16.78 -12.28
C ILE A 225 15.14 16.90 -12.02
N ALA A 226 15.80 15.81 -11.62
CA ALA A 226 17.22 15.80 -11.30
C ALA A 226 17.83 14.43 -11.64
N PRO A 227 17.99 14.11 -12.94
CA PRO A 227 18.19 12.75 -13.40
C PRO A 227 19.66 12.30 -13.30
N THR A 228 20.14 12.14 -12.07
CA THR A 228 21.49 11.63 -11.75
C THR A 228 21.42 10.24 -11.11
N TRP A 229 22.46 9.42 -11.26
CA TRP A 229 22.53 8.09 -10.64
C TRP A 229 22.38 8.12 -9.12
N LYS A 230 23.02 9.11 -8.46
CA LYS A 230 22.87 9.37 -7.03
C LYS A 230 21.41 9.59 -6.64
N ASN A 231 20.68 10.41 -7.41
CA ASN A 231 19.27 10.68 -7.12
C ASN A 231 18.37 9.47 -7.42
N LEU A 232 18.70 8.67 -8.44
CA LEU A 232 17.97 7.42 -8.72
C LEU A 232 18.14 6.41 -7.59
N SER A 233 19.36 6.26 -7.05
CA SER A 233 19.65 5.42 -5.90
C SER A 233 18.84 5.85 -4.67
N LEU A 234 18.85 7.15 -4.36
CA LEU A 234 18.06 7.71 -3.26
C LEU A 234 16.56 7.48 -3.46
N LEU A 235 16.08 7.64 -4.71
CA LEU A 235 14.69 7.40 -5.07
C LEU A 235 14.29 5.93 -4.90
N PHE A 236 15.14 4.99 -5.27
CA PHE A 236 14.89 3.56 -5.09
C PHE A 236 14.79 3.20 -3.60
N ALA A 237 15.73 3.67 -2.78
CA ALA A 237 15.70 3.47 -1.33
C ALA A 237 14.45 4.11 -0.70
N PHE A 238 14.08 5.31 -1.14
CA PHE A 238 12.86 5.96 -0.68
C PHE A 238 11.59 5.17 -1.04
N GLN A 239 11.42 4.80 -2.30
CA GLN A 239 10.25 4.04 -2.75
C GLN A 239 10.18 2.68 -2.06
N TRP A 240 11.33 2.03 -1.85
CA TRP A 240 11.45 0.80 -1.06
C TRP A 240 10.89 0.99 0.36
N VAL A 241 11.40 1.98 1.10
CA VAL A 241 10.99 2.24 2.49
C VAL A 241 9.51 2.63 2.57
N VAL A 242 9.02 3.48 1.65
CA VAL A 242 7.62 3.90 1.61
C VAL A 242 6.69 2.71 1.39
N VAL A 243 6.98 1.85 0.40
CA VAL A 243 6.13 0.70 0.09
C VAL A 243 6.17 -0.34 1.21
N TRP A 244 7.34 -0.67 1.76
CA TRP A 244 7.42 -1.65 2.85
C TRP A 244 6.87 -1.13 4.18
N SER A 245 6.96 0.17 4.45
CA SER A 245 6.26 0.78 5.58
C SER A 245 4.75 0.71 5.38
N SER A 246 4.27 0.91 4.15
CA SER A 246 2.86 0.73 3.81
C SER A 246 2.39 -0.71 4.01
N ILE A 247 3.16 -1.70 3.55
CA ILE A 247 2.89 -3.13 3.76
C ILE A 247 2.82 -3.46 5.25
N TYR A 248 3.74 -2.92 6.07
CA TYR A 248 3.71 -3.12 7.52
C TYR A 248 2.38 -2.69 8.15
N PHE A 249 1.88 -1.51 7.80
CA PHE A 249 0.61 -1.00 8.33
C PHE A 249 -0.59 -1.75 7.76
N LEU A 250 -0.57 -2.14 6.48
CA LEU A 250 -1.60 -2.98 5.87
C LEU A 250 -1.74 -4.35 6.56
N LEU A 251 -0.61 -4.92 7.01
CA LEU A 251 -0.56 -6.16 7.77
C LEU A 251 -0.76 -5.97 9.29
N ARG A 252 -1.00 -4.72 9.73
CA ARG A 252 -1.15 -4.34 11.15
C ARG A 252 0.04 -4.80 11.99
N GLY A 253 1.26 -4.52 11.53
CA GLY A 253 2.51 -4.99 12.12
C GLY A 253 2.73 -4.61 13.60
N ASN A 254 2.03 -3.60 14.12
CA ASN A 254 2.08 -3.31 15.57
C ASN A 254 1.35 -4.37 16.40
N ARG A 255 0.28 -4.97 15.85
CA ARG A 255 -0.52 -6.02 16.49
C ARG A 255 -0.02 -7.41 16.12
N PHE A 256 0.21 -7.65 14.84
CA PHE A 256 0.68 -8.94 14.34
C PHE A 256 2.15 -8.86 13.98
N VAL A 257 2.98 -8.74 15.03
CA VAL A 257 4.41 -8.43 14.97
C VAL A 257 5.15 -9.28 13.93
N PHE A 258 4.88 -10.59 13.88
CA PHE A 258 5.59 -11.53 13.01
C PHE A 258 5.08 -11.59 11.57
N ILE A 259 3.88 -11.10 11.25
CA ILE A 259 3.31 -11.24 9.90
C ILE A 259 4.11 -10.45 8.84
N PRO A 260 4.48 -9.17 9.05
CA PRO A 260 5.33 -8.45 8.10
C PRO A 260 6.69 -9.13 7.88
N TRP A 261 7.32 -9.62 8.95
CA TRP A 261 8.59 -10.33 8.88
C TRP A 261 8.46 -11.66 8.13
N ALA A 262 7.40 -12.43 8.40
CA ALA A 262 7.12 -13.66 7.67
C ALA A 262 6.96 -13.38 6.17
N LEU A 263 6.25 -12.31 5.77
CA LEU A 263 6.13 -11.94 4.36
C LEU A 263 7.49 -11.56 3.74
N LEU A 264 8.25 -10.70 4.41
CA LEU A 264 9.58 -10.27 3.94
C LEU A 264 10.52 -11.46 3.71
N LEU A 265 10.43 -12.46 4.60
CA LEU A 265 11.31 -13.62 4.60
C LEU A 265 10.71 -14.85 3.90
N GLY A 266 9.58 -14.70 3.22
CA GLY A 266 8.92 -15.81 2.51
C GLY A 266 8.53 -16.98 3.43
N GLY A 267 8.07 -16.70 4.65
CA GLY A 267 7.68 -17.69 5.65
C GLY A 267 8.84 -18.26 6.47
N GLY A 268 10.04 -17.66 6.40
CA GLY A 268 11.22 -18.12 7.12
C GLY A 268 12.04 -19.16 6.36
N ALA A 269 11.85 -19.28 5.05
CA ALA A 269 12.60 -20.18 4.19
C ALA A 269 14.11 -19.86 4.27
N TYR A 270 14.83 -20.60 5.12
CA TYR A 270 16.29 -20.72 5.18
C TYR A 270 17.06 -19.42 5.47
N PHE A 271 16.54 -18.60 6.38
CA PHE A 271 17.04 -17.25 6.65
C PHE A 271 18.56 -17.16 6.92
N PHE A 272 19.15 -18.16 7.58
CA PHE A 272 20.55 -18.14 7.98
C PHE A 272 21.51 -18.81 6.99
N GLU A 273 21.11 -19.87 6.29
CA GLU A 273 21.98 -20.58 5.33
C GLU A 273 21.97 -19.94 3.94
N ASN A 274 20.96 -19.14 3.61
CA ASN A 274 20.76 -18.60 2.26
C ASN A 274 21.26 -17.17 2.06
N PHE A 275 21.78 -16.51 3.11
CA PHE A 275 22.20 -15.11 3.00
C PHE A 275 23.47 -15.02 2.13
N GLY A 276 23.35 -14.40 0.96
CA GLY A 276 24.46 -14.25 0.00
C GLY A 276 24.60 -15.39 -1.02
N HIS A 277 23.82 -16.47 -0.91
CA HIS A 277 23.78 -17.54 -1.91
C HIS A 277 22.68 -17.31 -2.93
N ASN A 278 22.96 -17.63 -4.18
CA ASN A 278 21.98 -17.50 -5.26
C ASN A 278 21.10 -18.75 -5.39
N SER A 279 20.00 -18.60 -6.12
CA SER A 279 19.02 -19.67 -6.33
C SER A 279 19.64 -20.97 -6.87
N GLY A 280 20.55 -20.89 -7.84
CA GLY A 280 21.23 -22.05 -8.42
C GLY A 280 22.16 -22.74 -7.42
N GLU A 281 22.97 -21.97 -6.70
CA GLU A 281 23.88 -22.49 -5.65
C GLU A 281 23.11 -23.23 -4.55
N LEU A 282 21.89 -22.78 -4.23
CA LEU A 282 21.04 -23.42 -3.23
C LEU A 282 20.40 -24.70 -3.76
N ILE A 283 19.95 -24.71 -5.01
CA ILE A 283 19.43 -25.92 -5.67
C ILE A 283 20.51 -27.01 -5.71
N ASP A 284 21.74 -26.65 -6.08
CA ASP A 284 22.88 -27.60 -6.12
C ASP A 284 23.23 -28.18 -4.74
N LYS A 285 22.92 -27.44 -3.67
CA LYS A 285 23.07 -27.86 -2.27
C LYS A 285 21.86 -28.65 -1.73
N GLY A 286 20.88 -28.95 -2.58
CA GLY A 286 19.68 -29.72 -2.21
C GLY A 286 18.58 -28.88 -1.55
N PHE A 287 18.67 -27.55 -1.57
CA PHE A 287 17.58 -26.69 -1.13
C PHE A 287 16.54 -26.55 -2.26
N PRO A 288 15.29 -26.98 -2.04
CA PRO A 288 14.27 -26.94 -3.08
C PRO A 288 13.75 -25.52 -3.37
N TRP A 289 14.02 -24.56 -2.48
CA TRP A 289 13.49 -23.20 -2.57
C TRP A 289 14.55 -22.16 -2.19
N THR A 290 14.35 -20.94 -2.66
CA THR A 290 15.31 -19.84 -2.54
C THR A 290 14.70 -18.73 -1.71
N SER A 291 15.55 -17.87 -1.13
CA SER A 291 15.04 -16.79 -0.26
C SER A 291 14.21 -15.79 -1.07
N PHE A 292 12.97 -15.54 -0.63
CA PHE A 292 12.08 -14.57 -1.27
C PHE A 292 12.70 -13.17 -1.32
N LEU A 293 13.47 -12.79 -0.31
CA LEU A 293 14.11 -11.48 -0.25
C LEU A 293 15.05 -11.26 -1.44
N THR A 294 15.95 -12.22 -1.68
CA THR A 294 16.99 -12.09 -2.72
C THR A 294 16.50 -12.49 -4.11
N THR A 295 15.41 -13.25 -4.23
CA THR A 295 14.89 -13.75 -5.51
C THR A 295 13.70 -12.94 -6.02
N VAL A 296 12.84 -12.45 -5.13
CA VAL A 296 11.59 -11.78 -5.51
C VAL A 296 11.61 -10.33 -5.09
N TRP A 297 11.79 -10.03 -3.80
CA TRP A 297 11.57 -8.67 -3.29
C TRP A 297 12.60 -7.67 -3.78
N VAL A 298 13.88 -8.01 -3.69
CA VAL A 298 14.96 -7.14 -4.12
C VAL A 298 15.00 -6.98 -5.64
N PRO A 299 14.92 -8.05 -6.45
CA PRO A 299 14.88 -7.90 -7.89
C PRO A 299 13.58 -7.23 -8.31
N GLN A 300 12.43 -7.87 -8.08
CA GLN A 300 11.16 -7.48 -8.69
C GLN A 300 10.46 -6.33 -7.95
N ARG A 301 10.86 -5.10 -8.28
CA ARG A 301 10.22 -3.88 -7.75
C ARG A 301 8.73 -3.80 -8.08
N SER A 302 8.32 -4.33 -9.23
CA SER A 302 6.90 -4.41 -9.62
C SER A 302 6.12 -5.31 -8.66
N ALA A 303 6.69 -6.45 -8.25
CA ALA A 303 6.06 -7.38 -7.31
C ALA A 303 5.82 -6.70 -5.94
N MET A 304 6.77 -5.88 -5.47
CA MET A 304 6.62 -5.10 -4.23
C MET A 304 5.44 -4.12 -4.30
N LEU A 305 5.27 -3.40 -5.42
CA LEU A 305 4.09 -2.54 -5.62
C LEU A 305 2.81 -3.38 -5.73
N GLY A 306 2.85 -4.50 -6.44
CA GLY A 306 1.73 -5.41 -6.63
C GLY A 306 1.17 -5.98 -5.32
N ILE A 307 2.04 -6.44 -4.42
CA ILE A 307 1.61 -6.97 -3.12
C ILE A 307 1.01 -5.87 -2.24
N ALA A 308 1.58 -4.67 -2.27
CA ALA A 308 1.05 -3.55 -1.48
C ALA A 308 -0.34 -3.11 -1.97
N VAL A 309 -0.53 -3.02 -3.29
CA VAL A 309 -1.86 -2.74 -3.91
C VAL A 309 -2.87 -3.84 -3.57
N SER A 310 -2.45 -5.09 -3.62
CA SER A 310 -3.32 -6.24 -3.30
C SER A 310 -3.75 -6.25 -1.84
N LEU A 311 -2.82 -6.01 -0.92
CA LEU A 311 -3.11 -5.87 0.50
C LEU A 311 -4.01 -4.66 0.78
N ALA A 312 -3.80 -3.53 0.09
CA ALA A 312 -4.68 -2.36 0.20
C ALA A 312 -6.11 -2.69 -0.27
N ALA A 313 -6.28 -3.37 -1.39
CA ALA A 313 -7.58 -3.81 -1.87
C ALA A 313 -8.26 -4.80 -0.91
N MET A 314 -7.51 -5.81 -0.43
CA MET A 314 -8.00 -6.77 0.56
C MET A 314 -8.39 -6.09 1.88
N SER A 315 -7.66 -5.06 2.30
CA SER A 315 -8.00 -4.29 3.48
C SER A 315 -9.37 -3.62 3.32
N LEU A 316 -9.67 -3.04 2.15
CA LEU A 316 -10.99 -2.47 1.89
C LEU A 316 -12.10 -3.53 1.86
N ILE A 317 -11.83 -4.70 1.27
CA ILE A 317 -12.84 -5.78 1.17
C ILE A 317 -13.16 -6.38 2.56
N PHE A 318 -12.16 -6.55 3.42
CA PHE A 318 -12.28 -7.33 4.66
C PHE A 318 -12.20 -6.55 5.98
N VAL A 319 -11.90 -5.25 6.00
CA VAL A 319 -11.69 -4.49 7.27
C VAL A 319 -12.99 -4.03 7.97
N GLY A 320 -14.15 -4.50 7.54
CA GLY A 320 -15.43 -4.23 8.21
C GLY A 320 -15.81 -5.15 9.38
N SER A 321 -15.06 -6.22 9.67
CA SER A 321 -15.63 -7.39 10.37
C SER A 321 -14.88 -7.89 11.61
N HIS A 322 -14.30 -7.02 12.44
CA HIS A 322 -13.60 -7.46 13.65
C HIS A 322 -14.36 -7.27 14.97
N ASP A 323 -15.34 -6.36 15.03
CA ASP A 323 -16.21 -6.22 16.20
C ASP A 323 -17.48 -7.09 16.13
N LYS A 324 -17.66 -7.82 15.03
CA LYS A 324 -18.66 -8.88 14.90
C LYS A 324 -17.99 -10.11 14.28
N PRO A 325 -18.09 -11.30 14.90
CA PRO A 325 -17.44 -12.54 14.42
C PRO A 325 -17.96 -13.02 13.06
N GLU A 326 -19.00 -12.39 12.51
CA GLU A 326 -19.38 -12.55 11.12
C GLU A 326 -18.42 -11.78 10.21
N ARG A 327 -17.42 -12.50 9.70
CA ARG A 327 -16.51 -12.12 8.60
C ARG A 327 -17.31 -11.78 7.33
N THR A 328 -18.00 -10.66 7.31
CA THR A 328 -18.84 -10.18 6.22
C THR A 328 -18.02 -9.34 5.25
N MET A 329 -18.29 -9.48 3.94
CA MET A 329 -17.74 -8.58 2.93
C MET A 329 -18.15 -7.14 3.27
N SER A 330 -17.28 -6.15 2.98
CA SER A 330 -17.59 -4.77 3.30
C SER A 330 -19.00 -4.40 2.81
N SER A 331 -19.82 -3.95 3.76
CA SER A 331 -21.18 -3.49 3.47
C SER A 331 -21.19 -2.10 2.85
N ARG A 332 -20.04 -1.44 2.76
CA ARG A 332 -19.89 -0.06 2.34
C ARG A 332 -19.51 -0.01 0.86
N PRO A 333 -20.37 0.55 0.00
CA PRO A 333 -20.08 0.69 -1.44
C PRO A 333 -18.73 1.31 -1.75
N PHE A 334 -18.26 2.24 -0.91
CA PHE A 334 -16.97 2.92 -1.07
C PHE A 334 -15.77 2.04 -0.93
N ASP A 335 -15.79 1.12 0.03
CA ASP A 335 -14.67 0.24 0.25
C ASP A 335 -14.57 -0.74 -0.94
N LEU A 336 -15.73 -1.23 -1.43
CA LEU A 336 -15.78 -2.08 -2.61
C LEU A 336 -15.33 -1.35 -3.87
N LEU A 337 -15.72 -0.09 -4.05
CA LEU A 337 -15.29 0.73 -5.17
C LEU A 337 -13.78 1.00 -5.15
N GLY A 338 -13.24 1.39 -4.00
CA GLY A 338 -11.80 1.59 -3.84
C GLY A 338 -11.02 0.30 -4.08
N ALA A 339 -11.53 -0.85 -3.60
CA ALA A 339 -10.93 -2.16 -3.87
C ALA A 339 -10.98 -2.51 -5.36
N GLY A 340 -12.10 -2.22 -6.02
CA GLY A 340 -12.30 -2.38 -7.46
C GLY A 340 -11.29 -1.57 -8.28
N LEU A 341 -11.08 -0.31 -7.92
CA LEU A 341 -10.12 0.57 -8.59
C LEU A 341 -8.68 0.07 -8.39
N LEU A 342 -8.32 -0.31 -7.15
CA LEU A 342 -7.00 -0.85 -6.84
C LEU A 342 -6.74 -2.15 -7.62
N LEU A 343 -7.69 -3.08 -7.65
CA LEU A 343 -7.52 -4.35 -8.35
C LEU A 343 -7.59 -4.21 -9.87
N GLY A 344 -8.47 -3.35 -10.40
CA GLY A 344 -8.56 -3.08 -11.83
C GLY A 344 -7.28 -2.47 -12.40
N LEU A 345 -6.57 -1.65 -11.63
CA LEU A 345 -5.28 -1.06 -12.01
C LEU A 345 -4.07 -1.94 -11.62
N SER A 346 -4.27 -2.97 -10.81
CA SER A 346 -3.18 -3.83 -10.34
C SER A 346 -2.43 -4.62 -11.44
N PRO A 347 -2.99 -4.96 -12.63
CA PRO A 347 -2.21 -5.54 -13.72
C PRO A 347 -1.04 -4.64 -14.17
N LEU A 348 -1.22 -3.32 -14.13
CA LEU A 348 -0.19 -2.35 -14.49
C LEU A 348 0.88 -2.19 -13.40
N ALA A 349 0.54 -2.54 -12.15
CA ALA A 349 1.49 -2.67 -11.05
C ALA A 349 2.27 -3.99 -11.12
N HIS A 350 1.55 -5.13 -11.15
CA HIS A 350 2.13 -6.46 -11.32
C HIS A 350 1.06 -7.53 -11.62
N PHE A 351 1.12 -8.13 -12.82
CA PHE A 351 0.11 -9.05 -13.32
C PHE A 351 -0.05 -10.34 -12.50
N HIS A 352 1.04 -11.02 -12.12
CA HIS A 352 0.94 -12.32 -11.43
C HIS A 352 0.25 -12.21 -10.06
N ILE A 353 0.58 -11.16 -9.31
CA ILE A 353 -0.01 -10.90 -7.99
C ILE A 353 -1.47 -10.48 -8.15
N CYS A 354 -1.81 -9.68 -9.17
CA CYS A 354 -3.21 -9.39 -9.52
C CYS A 354 -3.98 -10.70 -9.74
N PHE A 355 -3.44 -11.61 -10.56
CA PHE A 355 -4.08 -12.89 -10.87
C PHE A 355 -4.30 -13.74 -9.61
N ILE A 356 -3.26 -13.93 -8.78
CA ILE A 356 -3.35 -14.67 -7.52
C ILE A 356 -4.35 -14.03 -6.56
N THR A 357 -4.37 -12.70 -6.46
CA THR A 357 -5.31 -11.98 -5.60
C THR A 357 -6.75 -12.16 -6.08
N GLY A 358 -6.99 -12.08 -7.39
CA GLY A 358 -8.29 -12.34 -8.00
C GLY A 358 -8.78 -13.76 -7.74
N LEU A 359 -7.91 -14.77 -7.91
CA LEU A 359 -8.22 -16.17 -7.60
C LEU A 359 -8.54 -16.35 -6.11
N PHE A 360 -7.73 -15.78 -5.23
CA PHE A 360 -7.94 -15.85 -3.79
C PHE A 360 -9.29 -15.24 -3.39
N LEU A 361 -9.60 -14.04 -3.88
CA LEU A 361 -10.87 -13.37 -3.61
C LEU A 361 -12.05 -14.17 -4.14
N SER A 362 -11.94 -14.72 -5.36
CA SER A 362 -12.97 -15.56 -5.95
C SER A 362 -13.22 -16.81 -5.12
N LEU A 363 -12.16 -17.50 -4.69
CA LEU A 363 -12.25 -18.67 -3.81
C LEU A 363 -12.90 -18.32 -2.47
N VAL A 364 -12.50 -17.21 -1.84
CA VAL A 364 -13.09 -16.76 -0.58
C VAL A 364 -14.58 -16.46 -0.74
N LEU A 365 -14.99 -15.84 -1.85
CA LEU A 365 -16.41 -15.56 -2.13
C LEU A 365 -17.21 -16.85 -2.35
N VAL A 366 -16.65 -17.81 -3.09
CA VAL A 366 -17.28 -19.13 -3.33
C VAL A 366 -17.42 -19.93 -2.03
N LEU A 367 -16.33 -20.05 -1.26
CA LEU A 367 -16.33 -20.80 0.01
C LEU A 367 -17.25 -20.19 1.07
N ARG A 368 -17.55 -18.89 0.96
CA ARG A 368 -18.52 -18.22 1.83
C ARG A 368 -19.97 -18.41 1.40
N GLY A 369 -20.23 -19.04 0.26
CA GLY A 369 -21.56 -19.18 -0.29
C GLY A 369 -22.21 -17.82 -0.55
N ALA A 370 -21.48 -16.90 -1.21
CA ALA A 370 -21.92 -15.53 -1.48
C ALA A 370 -23.41 -15.48 -1.84
N ILE A 371 -24.21 -14.88 -0.96
CA ILE A 371 -25.67 -14.77 -1.11
C ILE A 371 -25.94 -13.69 -2.17
N GLU A 372 -27.13 -13.68 -2.80
CA GLU A 372 -27.56 -12.65 -3.77
C GLU A 372 -27.23 -11.20 -3.31
N ARG A 373 -27.30 -10.93 -2.00
CA ARG A 373 -26.93 -9.65 -1.40
C ARG A 373 -25.45 -9.29 -1.59
N ASP A 374 -24.55 -10.25 -1.52
CA ASP A 374 -23.12 -10.05 -1.74
C ASP A 374 -22.84 -9.84 -3.24
N LEU A 375 -23.49 -10.62 -4.12
CA LEU A 375 -23.41 -10.43 -5.58
C LEU A 375 -23.92 -9.04 -6.01
N PHE A 376 -25.03 -8.57 -5.43
CA PHE A 376 -25.56 -7.23 -5.69
C PHE A 376 -24.58 -6.13 -5.27
N ARG A 377 -23.86 -6.30 -4.16
CA ARG A 377 -22.87 -5.34 -3.67
C ARG A 377 -21.60 -5.32 -4.53
N LEU A 378 -21.21 -6.45 -5.11
CA LEU A 378 -20.07 -6.52 -6.02
C LEU A 378 -20.20 -5.62 -7.26
N ARG A 379 -21.40 -5.15 -7.62
CA ARG A 379 -21.54 -4.17 -8.71
C ARG A 379 -20.69 -2.91 -8.49
N TYR A 380 -20.53 -2.46 -7.24
CA TYR A 380 -19.70 -1.30 -6.91
C TYR A 380 -18.21 -1.61 -7.05
N PHE A 381 -17.82 -2.86 -6.84
CA PHE A 381 -16.46 -3.34 -7.07
C PHE A 381 -16.10 -3.33 -8.57
N PHE A 382 -17.05 -3.68 -9.44
CA PHE A 382 -16.81 -3.70 -10.88
C PHE A 382 -17.03 -2.35 -11.58
N LEU A 383 -17.59 -1.35 -10.88
CA LEU A 383 -17.84 -0.02 -11.46
C LEU A 383 -16.60 0.65 -12.09
N PRO A 384 -15.38 0.55 -11.51
CA PRO A 384 -14.18 1.14 -12.12
C PRO A 384 -13.71 0.43 -13.40
N ALA A 385 -14.27 -0.75 -13.73
CA ALA A 385 -13.96 -1.49 -14.94
C ALA A 385 -14.94 -1.19 -16.11
N LEU A 386 -15.99 -0.41 -15.85
CA LEU A 386 -16.94 0.11 -16.83
C LEU A 386 -16.61 1.57 -17.17
#